data_AF-A0A918K7S4-F1
#
_entry.id   AF-A0A918K7S4-F1
#
_cell.length_a   1.000
_cell.length_b   1.000
_cell.length_c   1.000
_cell.angle_alpha   90.00
_cell.angle_beta   90.00
_cell.angle_gamma   90.00
#
_symmetry.space_group_name_H-M   'P 1'
#
loop_
_entity.id
_entity.type
_entity.pdbx_description
1 polymer ?
#
loop_
_entity_poly.entity_id
_entity_poly.type
_entity_poly.pdbx_seq_one_letter_code
_entity_poly.pdbx_strand_id
1 'polypeptide(L)'
;MFKMLLLAGPLALLLILPPDALRFELMRAARSEHHSAGRLLGWRLFGTTPIATLLALGIWHWAHSGPLGLPLIVFTGALTAATLWMLFWMRTFIADPLHPLRPIGFVSVTLASWLSIPLWLSAFTQLALMIAWMSEVRPVVLLTGALVWVLVDAFVVVAGGESGLGQRFIQLEAAQRRVGRWLGSVLLVLAVWAVVLSLG
;
A
#
# COMPACT_ATOMS: atom_id res chain seq x y z
N MET A 1 13.89 12.97 20.50
CA MET A 1 12.91 11.86 20.55
C MET A 1 11.45 12.32 20.37
N PHE A 2 10.86 13.12 21.26
CA PHE A 2 9.42 13.48 21.18
C PHE A 2 9.02 14.19 19.89
N LYS A 3 9.84 15.14 19.40
CA LYS A 3 9.63 15.85 18.11
C LYS A 3 9.73 14.94 16.87
N MET A 4 10.47 13.81 16.97
CA MET A 4 10.63 12.84 15.87
C MET A 4 9.46 11.86 15.81
N LEU A 5 8.96 11.40 16.96
CA LEU A 5 7.69 10.64 17.06
C LEU A 5 6.49 11.46 16.54
N LEU A 6 6.49 12.77 16.79
CA LEU A 6 5.47 13.70 16.30
C LEU A 6 5.50 13.99 14.81
N LEU A 7 6.60 13.69 14.10
CA LEU A 7 6.69 13.77 12.63
C LEU A 7 6.47 12.40 11.99
N ALA A 8 6.98 11.34 12.62
CA ALA A 8 6.78 9.96 12.20
C ALA A 8 5.31 9.51 12.33
N GLY A 9 4.61 9.97 13.36
CA GLY A 9 3.18 9.74 13.54
C GLY A 9 2.36 10.25 12.35
N PRO A 10 2.41 11.55 12.00
CA PRO A 10 1.78 12.15 10.83
C PRO A 10 2.23 11.58 9.49
N LEU A 11 3.49 11.18 9.30
CA LEU A 11 3.95 10.54 8.07
C LEU A 11 3.46 9.09 7.96
N ALA A 12 3.43 8.34 9.05
CA ALA A 12 2.73 7.06 9.13
C ALA A 12 1.21 7.22 8.98
N LEU A 13 0.68 8.37 9.44
CA LEU A 13 -0.72 8.81 9.28
C LEU A 13 -1.02 9.28 7.84
N LEU A 14 -0.07 9.83 7.10
CA LEU A 14 -0.21 10.24 5.70
C LEU A 14 0.04 9.08 4.75
N LEU A 15 0.78 8.07 5.21
CA LEU A 15 0.83 6.73 4.63
C LEU A 15 -0.41 5.89 5.00
N ILE A 16 -1.38 6.40 5.78
CA ILE A 16 -2.62 5.70 6.15
C ILE A 16 -3.31 5.17 4.92
N LEU A 17 -3.25 3.84 4.84
CA LEU A 17 -3.88 2.96 3.89
C LEU A 17 -3.82 3.50 2.47
N PRO A 18 -2.70 3.34 1.74
CA PRO A 18 -2.74 3.52 0.31
C PRO A 18 -3.93 2.69 -0.20
N PRO A 19 -4.89 3.32 -0.89
CA PRO A 19 -6.08 2.62 -1.35
C PRO A 19 -5.62 1.49 -2.26
N ASP A 20 -5.70 0.25 -1.77
CA ASP A 20 -5.16 -0.91 -2.46
C ASP A 20 -6.27 -1.76 -3.07
N ALA A 21 -5.92 -2.52 -4.09
CA ALA A 21 -6.89 -3.27 -4.89
C ALA A 21 -7.71 -4.24 -4.04
N LEU A 22 -7.05 -4.92 -3.08
CA LEU A 22 -7.71 -5.87 -2.21
C LEU A 22 -8.72 -5.21 -1.26
N ARG A 23 -8.42 -4.01 -0.75
CA ARG A 23 -9.37 -3.25 0.08
C ARG A 23 -10.62 -2.85 -0.69
N PHE A 24 -10.48 -2.39 -1.93
CA PHE A 24 -11.62 -2.06 -2.77
C PHE A 24 -12.51 -3.27 -3.06
N GLU A 25 -11.91 -4.42 -3.38
CA GLU A 25 -12.68 -5.64 -3.62
C GLU A 25 -13.38 -6.10 -2.34
N LEU A 26 -12.70 -6.11 -1.18
CA LEU A 26 -13.31 -6.55 0.08
C LEU A 26 -14.42 -5.62 0.56
N MET A 27 -14.23 -4.31 0.47
CA MET A 27 -15.29 -3.33 0.76
C MET A 27 -16.48 -3.48 -0.17
N ARG A 28 -16.24 -3.83 -1.44
CA ARG A 28 -17.30 -4.12 -2.39
C ARG A 28 -18.04 -5.41 -2.03
N ALA A 29 -17.31 -6.47 -1.67
CA ALA A 29 -17.87 -7.77 -1.31
C ALA A 29 -18.62 -7.75 0.03
N ALA A 30 -18.25 -6.86 0.95
CA ALA A 30 -19.01 -6.63 2.18
C ALA A 30 -20.45 -6.15 1.92
N ARG A 31 -20.74 -5.64 0.70
CA ARG A 31 -22.08 -5.23 0.29
C ARG A 31 -22.91 -6.36 -0.30
N SER A 32 -22.32 -7.51 -0.65
CA SER A 32 -23.13 -8.66 -1.06
C SER A 32 -23.55 -9.43 0.19
N GLU A 33 -24.82 -9.85 0.26
CA GLU A 33 -25.40 -10.58 1.40
C GLU A 33 -24.69 -11.91 1.72
N HIS A 34 -23.70 -12.31 0.91
CA HIS A 34 -23.08 -13.63 0.89
C HIS A 34 -21.77 -13.72 1.71
N HIS A 35 -21.31 -12.63 2.31
CA HIS A 35 -20.02 -12.59 3.00
C HIS A 35 -20.15 -12.08 4.44
N SER A 36 -19.76 -12.93 5.40
CA SER A 36 -19.65 -12.53 6.81
C SER A 36 -18.39 -11.70 7.07
N ALA A 37 -18.45 -10.83 8.07
CA ALA A 37 -17.30 -10.02 8.52
C ALA A 37 -16.05 -10.88 8.80
N GLY A 38 -16.22 -12.05 9.43
CA GLY A 38 -15.13 -12.99 9.69
C GLY A 38 -14.47 -13.55 8.42
N ARG A 39 -15.24 -13.79 7.35
CA ARG A 39 -14.71 -14.25 6.07
C ARG A 39 -13.92 -13.15 5.35
N LEU A 40 -14.39 -11.91 5.41
CA LEU A 40 -13.71 -10.75 4.84
C LEU A 40 -12.39 -10.46 5.58
N LEU A 41 -12.42 -10.54 6.91
CA LEU A 41 -11.23 -10.43 7.76
C LEU A 41 -10.22 -11.52 7.41
N GLY A 42 -10.66 -12.78 7.31
CA GLY A 42 -9.81 -13.90 6.92
C GLY A 42 -9.12 -13.70 5.57
N TRP A 43 -9.86 -13.24 4.55
CA TRP A 43 -9.27 -12.94 3.25
C TRP A 43 -8.29 -11.78 3.27
N ARG A 44 -8.56 -10.72 4.05
CA ARG A 44 -7.64 -9.60 4.19
C ARG A 44 -6.34 -10.04 4.84
N LEU A 45 -6.42 -10.75 5.97
CA LEU A 45 -5.26 -11.27 6.68
C LEU A 45 -4.46 -12.25 5.83
N PHE A 46 -5.14 -13.15 5.11
CA PHE A 46 -4.50 -14.11 4.22
C PHE A 46 -3.71 -13.43 3.10
N GLY A 47 -4.27 -12.40 2.46
CA GLY A 47 -3.58 -11.68 1.38
C GLY A 47 -2.44 -10.80 1.88
N THR A 48 -2.64 -10.09 2.99
CA THR A 48 -1.72 -9.02 3.42
C THR A 48 -0.61 -9.49 4.36
N THR A 49 -0.85 -10.50 5.22
CA THR A 49 0.16 -10.95 6.20
C THR A 49 1.42 -11.53 5.52
N PRO A 50 1.31 -12.43 4.53
CA PRO A 50 2.49 -12.96 3.85
C PRO A 50 3.26 -11.86 3.11
N ILE A 51 2.54 -10.96 2.43
CA ILE A 51 3.13 -9.83 1.71
C ILE A 51 3.86 -8.89 2.67
N ALA A 52 3.20 -8.46 3.75
CA ALA A 52 3.78 -7.60 4.76
C ALA A 52 5.03 -8.21 5.39
N THR A 53 4.99 -9.52 5.67
CA THR A 53 6.13 -10.26 6.23
C THR A 53 7.30 -10.31 5.25
N LEU A 54 7.05 -10.71 3.99
CA LEU A 54 8.08 -10.78 2.95
C LEU A 54 8.68 -9.40 2.65
N LEU A 55 7.85 -8.35 2.60
CA LEU A 55 8.30 -6.98 2.40
C LEU A 55 9.15 -6.48 3.57
N ALA A 56 8.71 -6.70 4.81
CA ALA A 56 9.49 -6.33 5.99
C ALA A 56 10.86 -7.03 6.01
N LEU A 57 10.91 -8.32 5.66
CA LEU A 57 12.17 -9.08 5.56
C LEU A 57 13.05 -8.58 4.41
N GLY A 58 12.48 -8.37 3.23
CA GLY A 58 13.21 -7.89 2.06
C GLY A 58 13.80 -6.49 2.28
N ILE A 59 13.04 -5.60 2.92
CA ILE A 59 13.48 -4.25 3.24
C ILE A 59 14.52 -4.25 4.36
N TRP A 60 14.37 -5.11 5.37
CA TRP A 60 15.41 -5.29 6.38
C TRP A 60 16.73 -5.75 5.75
N HIS A 61 16.66 -6.75 4.86
CA HIS A 61 17.83 -7.24 4.14
C HIS A 61 18.48 -6.14 3.29
N TRP A 62 17.67 -5.40 2.53
CA TRP A 62 18.14 -4.28 1.72
C TRP A 62 18.74 -3.12 2.54
N ALA A 63 18.15 -2.80 3.70
CA ALA A 63 18.69 -1.77 4.59
C ALA A 63 20.06 -2.16 5.15
N HIS A 64 20.34 -3.46 5.31
CA HIS A 64 21.64 -3.97 5.76
C HIS A 64 22.65 -4.13 4.63
N SER A 65 22.22 -4.26 3.38
CA SER A 65 23.13 -4.40 2.23
C SER A 65 23.82 -3.09 1.82
N GLY A 66 23.52 -1.98 2.50
CA GLY A 66 24.29 -0.75 2.44
C GLY A 66 24.18 0.13 1.18
N PRO A 67 23.07 0.16 0.40
CA PRO A 67 22.91 1.19 -0.63
C PRO A 67 22.57 2.53 0.04
N LEU A 68 23.57 3.18 0.64
CA LEU A 68 23.46 4.55 1.14
C LEU A 68 23.99 5.50 0.06
N GLY A 69 23.24 6.57 -0.26
CA GLY A 69 23.66 7.61 -1.21
C GLY A 69 22.74 7.77 -2.43
N LEU A 70 23.31 8.13 -3.58
CA LEU A 70 22.54 8.40 -4.82
C LEU A 70 21.60 7.25 -5.26
N PRO A 71 22.01 5.96 -5.19
CA PRO A 71 21.15 4.84 -5.60
C PRO A 71 19.86 4.72 -4.78
N LEU A 72 19.93 5.10 -3.50
CA LEU A 72 18.77 5.13 -2.61
C LEU A 72 17.74 6.18 -3.06
N ILE A 73 18.20 7.37 -3.43
CA ILE A 73 17.34 8.46 -3.92
C ILE A 73 16.67 8.04 -5.23
N VAL A 74 17.42 7.43 -6.14
CA VAL A 74 16.88 6.93 -7.41
C VAL A 74 15.85 5.82 -7.17
N PHE A 75 16.16 4.85 -6.29
CA PHE A 75 15.25 3.76 -5.95
C PHE A 75 13.95 4.25 -5.29
N THR A 76 14.04 5.18 -4.35
CA THR A 76 12.85 5.78 -3.70
C THR A 76 12.02 6.62 -4.65
N GLY A 77 12.66 7.37 -5.56
CA GLY A 77 11.98 8.08 -6.64
C GLY A 77 11.22 7.11 -7.56
N ALA A 78 11.85 6.01 -7.94
CA ALA A 78 11.22 4.97 -8.77
C ALA A 78 10.05 4.28 -8.08
N LEU A 79 10.19 3.96 -6.79
CA LEU A 79 9.10 3.41 -5.99
C LEU A 79 7.92 4.37 -5.88
N THR A 80 8.20 5.66 -5.64
CA THR A 80 7.16 6.70 -5.55
C THR A 80 6.42 6.84 -6.86
N ALA A 81 7.15 6.84 -7.98
CA ALA A 81 6.57 6.90 -9.31
C ALA A 81 5.70 5.67 -9.64
N ALA A 82 6.20 4.46 -9.36
CA ALA A 82 5.45 3.23 -9.52
C ALA A 82 4.19 3.20 -8.65
N THR A 83 4.26 3.76 -7.44
CA THR A 83 3.12 3.90 -6.53
C THR A 83 2.05 4.81 -7.11
N LEU A 84 2.43 6.01 -7.57
CA LEU A 84 1.48 6.96 -8.17
C LEU A 84 0.83 6.39 -9.43
N TRP A 85 1.60 5.67 -10.23
CA TRP A 85 1.11 4.98 -11.41
C TRP A 85 0.12 3.86 -11.05
N MET A 86 0.43 3.02 -10.05
CA MET A 86 -0.47 1.97 -9.58
C MET A 86 -1.75 2.56 -8.95
N LEU A 87 -1.64 3.62 -8.13
CA LEU A 87 -2.78 4.35 -7.58
C LEU A 87 -3.70 4.86 -8.70
N PHE A 88 -3.13 5.36 -9.79
CA PHE A 88 -3.91 5.75 -10.96
C PHE A 88 -4.69 4.57 -11.57
N TRP A 89 -4.04 3.44 -11.82
CA TRP A 89 -4.72 2.26 -12.39
C TRP A 89 -5.82 1.75 -11.47
N MET A 90 -5.57 1.63 -10.17
CA MET A 90 -6.59 1.20 -9.23
C MET A 90 -7.76 2.19 -9.16
N ARG A 91 -7.53 3.49 -9.11
CA ARG A 91 -8.62 4.49 -9.09
C ARG A 91 -9.45 4.50 -10.37
N THR A 92 -8.81 4.15 -11.49
CA THR A 92 -9.45 4.16 -12.81
C THR A 92 -10.26 2.90 -13.06
N PHE A 93 -9.69 1.73 -12.75
CA PHE A 93 -10.29 0.44 -13.13
C PHE A 93 -10.89 -0.32 -11.95
N ILE A 94 -10.37 -0.17 -10.73
CA ILE A 94 -10.79 -0.95 -9.57
C ILE A 94 -11.74 -0.16 -8.68
N ALA A 95 -11.47 1.12 -8.39
CA ALA A 95 -12.36 1.99 -7.61
C ALA A 95 -13.55 2.51 -8.43
N ASP A 96 -13.83 1.95 -9.62
CA ASP A 96 -14.98 2.38 -10.40
C ASP A 96 -16.30 2.03 -9.68
N PRO A 97 -17.22 3.00 -9.49
CA PRO A 97 -18.52 2.74 -8.90
C PRO A 97 -19.36 1.71 -9.68
N LEU A 98 -19.14 1.60 -10.99
CA LEU A 98 -19.81 0.66 -11.90
C LEU A 98 -19.10 -0.70 -11.98
N HIS A 99 -17.97 -0.87 -11.28
CA HIS A 99 -17.27 -2.14 -11.29
C HIS A 99 -18.16 -3.25 -10.70
N PRO A 100 -18.30 -4.40 -11.39
CA PRO A 100 -19.27 -5.42 -11.02
C PRO A 100 -19.01 -5.98 -9.62
N LEU A 101 -20.11 -6.27 -8.91
CA LEU A 101 -20.08 -7.07 -7.68
C LEU A 101 -19.72 -8.51 -8.08
N ARG A 102 -18.53 -8.96 -7.67
CA ARG A 102 -18.09 -10.35 -7.90
C ARG A 102 -17.94 -11.06 -6.55
N PRO A 103 -18.31 -12.35 -6.46
CA PRO A 103 -18.04 -13.12 -5.26
C PRO A 103 -16.53 -13.16 -5.01
N ILE A 104 -16.11 -12.90 -3.77
CA ILE A 104 -14.71 -12.97 -3.40
C ILE A 104 -14.29 -14.43 -3.22
N GLY A 105 -13.28 -14.83 -4.01
CA GLY A 105 -12.65 -16.13 -3.96
C GLY A 105 -11.13 -16.03 -3.93
N PHE A 106 -10.47 -17.19 -3.84
CA PHE A 106 -9.02 -17.27 -3.73
C PHE A 106 -8.28 -16.53 -4.87
N VAL A 107 -8.74 -16.70 -6.12
CA VAL A 107 -8.11 -16.08 -7.30
C VAL A 107 -8.21 -14.56 -7.26
N SER A 108 -9.39 -14.01 -6.92
CA SER A 108 -9.57 -12.55 -6.84
C SER A 108 -8.75 -11.95 -5.70
N VAL A 109 -8.72 -12.61 -4.54
CA VAL A 109 -7.90 -12.17 -3.40
C VAL A 109 -6.43 -12.18 -3.77
N THR A 110 -5.96 -13.25 -4.40
CA THR A 110 -4.56 -13.38 -4.81
C THR A 110 -4.20 -12.27 -5.80
N LEU A 111 -4.92 -12.14 -6.91
CA LEU A 111 -4.65 -11.11 -7.93
C LEU A 111 -4.72 -9.68 -7.36
N ALA A 112 -5.72 -9.38 -6.53
CA ALA A 112 -5.84 -8.07 -5.89
C ALA A 112 -4.70 -7.82 -4.89
N SER A 113 -4.24 -8.85 -4.18
CA SER A 113 -3.06 -8.75 -3.30
C SER A 113 -1.79 -8.46 -4.11
N TRP A 114 -1.59 -9.15 -5.25
CA TRP A 114 -0.45 -8.91 -6.15
C TRP A 114 -0.44 -7.49 -6.71
N LEU A 115 -1.60 -6.97 -7.16
CA LEU A 115 -1.73 -5.59 -7.62
C LEU A 115 -1.45 -4.56 -6.52
N SER A 116 -1.58 -4.96 -5.26
CA SER A 116 -1.33 -4.09 -4.11
C SER A 116 0.16 -4.04 -3.74
N ILE A 117 0.97 -5.03 -4.13
CA ILE A 117 2.39 -5.13 -3.75
C ILE A 117 3.18 -3.83 -3.97
N PRO A 118 3.09 -3.12 -5.11
CA PRO A 118 3.87 -1.90 -5.32
C PRO A 118 3.59 -0.80 -4.30
N LEU A 119 2.33 -0.70 -3.84
CA LEU A 119 1.91 0.28 -2.84
C LEU A 119 2.45 -0.07 -1.46
N TRP A 120 2.35 -1.35 -1.10
CA TRP A 120 2.84 -1.88 0.16
C TRP A 120 4.36 -1.78 0.22
N LEU A 121 5.05 -2.12 -0.88
CA LEU A 121 6.49 -1.99 -1.02
C LEU A 121 6.92 -0.54 -0.81
N SER A 122 6.23 0.42 -1.43
CA SER A 122 6.52 1.85 -1.26
C SER A 122 6.29 2.33 0.18
N ALA A 123 5.14 2.01 0.76
CA ALA A 123 4.81 2.38 2.13
C ALA A 123 5.82 1.82 3.13
N PHE A 124 6.19 0.54 3.00
CA PHE A 124 7.16 -0.09 3.89
C PHE A 124 8.58 0.41 3.65
N THR A 125 8.96 0.72 2.40
CA THR A 125 10.29 1.27 2.10
C THR A 125 10.42 2.67 2.71
N GLN A 126 9.41 3.52 2.57
CA GLN A 126 9.38 4.84 3.20
C GLN A 126 9.38 4.75 4.73
N LEU A 127 8.61 3.81 5.31
CA LEU A 127 8.64 3.53 6.74
C LEU A 127 10.03 3.10 7.21
N ALA A 128 10.68 2.19 6.51
CA ALA A 128 12.02 1.72 6.85
C ALA A 128 13.07 2.82 6.73
N LEU A 129 12.96 3.69 5.74
CA LEU A 129 13.85 4.86 5.62
C LEU A 129 13.64 5.86 6.75
N MET A 130 12.39 6.06 7.17
CA MET A 130 12.07 6.90 8.31
C MET A 130 12.64 6.31 9.62
N ILE A 131 12.58 4.99 9.79
CA ILE A 131 13.17 4.28 10.94
C ILE A 131 14.72 4.33 10.85
N ALA A 132 15.30 4.17 9.67
CA ALA A 132 16.74 4.25 9.44
C ALA A 132 17.29 5.64 9.76
N TRP A 133 16.53 6.69 9.41
CA TRP A 133 16.84 8.05 9.79
C TRP A 133 16.81 8.27 11.32
N MET A 134 16.01 7.49 12.04
CA MET A 134 15.95 7.50 13.52
C MET A 134 17.01 6.63 14.21
N SER A 135 18.01 6.14 13.45
CA SER A 135 19.24 5.49 13.93
C SER A 135 19.11 4.10 14.57
N GLU A 136 17.91 3.52 14.69
CA GLU A 136 17.71 2.16 15.20
C GLU A 136 16.71 1.36 14.34
N VAL A 137 17.17 0.80 13.21
CA VAL A 137 16.37 -0.16 12.42
C VAL A 137 16.39 -1.53 13.11
N ARG A 138 15.54 -1.72 14.12
CA ARG A 138 15.34 -3.04 14.72
C ARG A 138 14.34 -3.85 13.88
N PRO A 139 14.67 -5.09 13.45
CA PRO A 139 13.77 -5.92 12.65
C PRO A 139 12.43 -6.18 13.35
N VAL A 140 12.47 -6.32 14.68
CA VAL A 140 11.28 -6.48 15.52
C VAL A 140 10.34 -5.29 15.39
N VAL A 141 10.84 -4.06 15.28
CA VAL A 141 10.01 -2.85 15.17
C VAL A 141 9.34 -2.77 13.80
N LEU A 142 10.09 -3.06 12.73
CA LEU A 142 9.54 -3.12 11.37
C LEU A 142 8.48 -4.21 11.24
N LEU A 143 8.75 -5.41 11.75
CA LEU A 143 7.82 -6.54 11.71
C LEU A 143 6.58 -6.27 12.56
N THR A 144 6.74 -5.74 13.78
CA THR A 144 5.63 -5.40 14.66
C THR A 144 4.77 -4.29 14.04
N GLY A 145 5.39 -3.25 13.50
CA GLY A 145 4.71 -2.18 12.78
C GLY A 145 3.92 -2.71 11.59
N ALA A 146 4.52 -3.61 10.80
CA ALA A 146 3.87 -4.26 9.67
C ALA A 146 2.64 -5.09 10.07
N LEU A 147 2.72 -5.84 11.17
CA LEU A 147 1.62 -6.69 11.64
C LEU A 147 0.50 -5.86 12.28
N VAL A 148 0.85 -4.87 13.12
CA VAL A 148 -0.13 -3.91 13.66
C VAL A 148 -0.83 -3.18 12.52
N TRP A 149 -0.09 -2.84 11.47
CA TRP A 149 -0.64 -2.22 10.27
C TRP A 149 -1.67 -3.11 9.57
N VAL A 150 -1.34 -4.38 9.32
CA VAL A 150 -2.26 -5.37 8.73
C VAL A 150 -3.54 -5.49 9.56
N LEU A 151 -3.44 -5.45 10.88
CA LEU A 151 -4.60 -5.51 11.78
C LEU A 151 -5.47 -4.25 11.72
N VAL A 152 -4.87 -3.06 11.77
CA VAL A 152 -5.59 -1.77 11.65
C VAL A 152 -6.31 -1.70 10.32
N ASP A 153 -5.63 -2.07 9.24
CA ASP A 153 -6.19 -2.00 7.91
C ASP A 153 -7.31 -3.05 7.69
N ALA A 154 -7.19 -4.26 8.25
CA ALA A 154 -8.26 -5.24 8.26
C ALA A 154 -9.50 -4.76 9.03
N PHE A 155 -9.30 -4.05 10.15
CA PHE A 155 -10.40 -3.42 10.89
C PHE A 155 -11.11 -2.34 10.07
N VAL A 156 -10.38 -1.52 9.33
CA VAL A 156 -10.96 -0.50 8.44
C VAL A 156 -11.81 -1.13 7.32
N VAL A 157 -11.40 -2.28 6.78
CA VAL A 157 -12.20 -3.02 5.78
C VAL A 157 -13.53 -3.48 6.37
N VAL A 158 -13.50 -4.08 7.57
CA VAL A 158 -14.71 -4.57 8.26
C VAL A 158 -15.64 -3.42 8.62
N ALA A 159 -15.11 -2.38 9.28
CA ALA A 159 -15.88 -1.20 9.66
C ALA A 159 -16.45 -0.45 8.44
N GLY A 160 -15.71 -0.39 7.33
CA GLY A 160 -16.15 0.22 6.08
C GLY A 160 -17.27 -0.55 5.37
N GLY A 161 -17.35 -1.87 5.59
CA GLY A 161 -18.40 -2.73 5.06
C GLY A 161 -19.76 -2.51 5.73
N GLU A 162 -19.77 -2.34 7.04
CA GLU A 162 -21.02 -2.26 7.83
C GLU A 162 -21.66 -0.85 7.85
N SER A 163 -20.87 0.20 7.61
CA SER A 163 -21.28 1.59 7.89
C SER A 163 -21.61 2.44 6.65
N GLY A 164 -21.57 1.86 5.44
CA GLY A 164 -21.68 2.62 4.18
C GLY A 164 -20.50 3.57 3.90
N LEU A 165 -19.54 3.68 4.83
CA LEU A 165 -18.31 4.47 4.69
C LEU A 165 -17.42 3.92 3.56
N GLY A 166 -17.42 2.61 3.32
CA GLY A 166 -16.67 1.99 2.22
C GLY A 166 -17.11 2.50 0.85
N GLN A 167 -18.41 2.74 0.64
CA GLN A 167 -18.92 3.29 -0.62
C GLN A 167 -18.53 4.76 -0.79
N ARG A 168 -18.64 5.56 0.27
CA ARG A 168 -18.19 6.96 0.25
C ARG A 168 -16.69 7.04 -0.05
N PHE A 169 -15.90 6.15 0.54
CA PHE A 169 -14.46 6.05 0.28
C PHE A 169 -14.17 5.71 -1.20
N ILE A 170 -14.84 4.70 -1.77
CA ILE A 170 -14.70 4.34 -3.19
C ILE A 170 -15.06 5.54 -4.09
N GLN A 171 -16.13 6.25 -3.79
CA GLN A 171 -16.57 7.41 -4.57
C GLN A 171 -15.57 8.58 -4.50
N LEU A 172 -15.02 8.85 -3.32
CA LEU A 172 -13.99 9.88 -3.13
C LEU A 172 -12.71 9.54 -3.89
N GLU A 173 -12.26 8.28 -3.84
CA GLU A 173 -11.09 7.81 -4.57
C GLU A 173 -11.31 7.84 -6.09
N ALA A 174 -12.51 7.46 -6.55
CA ALA A 174 -12.89 7.54 -7.96
C ALA A 174 -12.94 8.99 -8.47
N ALA A 175 -13.23 9.98 -7.61
CA ALA A 175 -13.26 11.38 -8.02
C ALA A 175 -11.86 11.97 -8.32
N GLN A 176 -10.79 11.39 -7.77
CA GLN A 176 -9.42 11.92 -7.88
C GLN A 176 -8.69 11.58 -9.21
N ARG A 177 -9.41 11.16 -10.27
CA ARG A 177 -8.89 10.59 -11.53
C ARG A 177 -8.02 11.49 -12.43
N ARG A 178 -7.99 12.83 -12.26
CA ARG A 178 -7.39 13.75 -13.26
C ARG A 178 -5.92 14.09 -13.03
N VAL A 179 -5.51 14.41 -11.81
CA VAL A 179 -4.15 14.92 -11.53
C VAL A 179 -3.10 13.79 -11.49
N GLY A 180 -3.48 12.59 -11.05
CA GLY A 180 -2.53 11.46 -10.91
C GLY A 180 -2.03 10.85 -12.23
N ARG A 181 -2.76 11.04 -13.35
CA ARG A 181 -2.51 10.32 -14.62
C ARG A 181 -1.23 10.78 -15.33
N TRP A 182 -1.09 12.08 -15.51
CA TRP A 182 0.08 12.67 -16.14
C TRP A 182 1.29 12.64 -15.21
N LEU A 183 1.08 13.00 -13.94
CA LEU A 183 2.15 13.04 -12.95
C LEU A 183 2.76 11.65 -12.72
N GLY A 184 1.94 10.62 -12.51
CA GLY A 184 2.43 9.25 -12.28
C GLY A 184 3.19 8.66 -13.47
N SER A 185 2.68 8.89 -14.70
CA SER A 185 3.33 8.38 -15.92
C SER A 185 4.65 9.11 -16.22
N VAL A 186 4.66 10.44 -16.06
CA VAL A 186 5.88 11.25 -16.22
C VAL A 186 6.92 10.88 -15.17
N LEU A 187 6.52 10.75 -13.91
CA LEU A 187 7.42 10.34 -12.84
C LEU A 187 7.96 8.93 -13.07
N LEU A 188 7.16 8.01 -13.63
CA LEU A 188 7.59 6.64 -13.92
C LEU A 188 8.65 6.62 -15.02
N VAL A 189 8.44 7.38 -16.10
CA VAL A 189 9.42 7.51 -17.18
C VAL A 189 10.72 8.13 -16.66
N LEU A 190 10.62 9.21 -15.87
CA LEU A 190 11.80 9.85 -15.27
C LEU A 190 12.54 8.92 -14.31
N ALA A 191 11.81 8.13 -13.51
CA ALA A 191 12.38 7.15 -12.62
C ALA A 191 13.11 6.02 -13.36
N VAL A 192 12.48 5.43 -14.38
CA VAL A 192 13.10 4.39 -15.21
C VAL A 192 14.36 4.93 -15.87
N TRP A 193 14.31 6.16 -16.40
CA TRP A 193 15.46 6.81 -16.98
C TRP A 193 16.59 7.05 -15.97
N ALA A 194 16.27 7.51 -14.75
CA ALA A 194 17.24 7.70 -13.68
C ALA A 194 17.88 6.38 -13.20
N VAL A 195 17.09 5.30 -13.14
CA VAL A 195 17.61 3.95 -12.82
C VAL A 195 18.59 3.48 -13.88
N VAL A 196 18.25 3.60 -15.16
CA VAL A 196 19.14 3.24 -16.28
C VAL A 196 20.44 4.02 -16.24
N LEU A 197 20.38 5.33 -16.01
CA LEU A 197 21.57 6.19 -15.86
C LEU A 197 22.44 5.82 -14.65
N SER A 198 21.83 5.37 -13.54
CA SER A 198 22.59 5.00 -12.34
C SER A 198 23.29 3.63 -12.43
N LEU A 199 22.93 2.82 -13.42
CA LEU A 199 23.47 1.47 -13.64
C LEU A 199 24.55 1.41 -14.71
N GLY A 200 24.79 2.50 -15.45
CA GLY A 200 25.84 2.65 -16.46
C GLY A 200 26.94 3.60 -16.00
#